data_AF-A0A0M8SZI4-F1
#
_entry.id   AF-A0A0M8SZI4-F1
#
_cell.length_a   1.000
_cell.length_b   1.000
_cell.length_c   1.000
_cell.angle_alpha   90.00
_cell.angle_beta   90.00
_cell.angle_gamma   90.00
#
_symmetry.space_group_name_H-M   'P 1'
#
loop_
_entity.id
_entity.type
_entity.pdbx_description
1 polymer ?
#
loop_
_entity_poly.entity_id
_entity_poly.type
_entity_poly.pdbx_seq_one_letter_code
_entity_poly.pdbx_strand_id
1 'polypeptide(L)'
;MSHTTAPLPRTEQPPRTPRGVSDLFSDGRLVAIPRKVARREQLLAHLTETLFAPDRDYTEPEVNDALRTVHEDCSALRRYLITSGRLARTRDGGSYRRVTTTR
;
A
#
# COMPACT_ATOMS: atom_id res chain seq x y z
N MET A 1 -8.50 13.86 55.57
CA MET A 1 -9.55 14.48 54.73
C MET A 1 -8.87 15.40 53.72
N SER A 2 -9.45 15.52 52.52
CA SER A 2 -9.03 16.37 51.37
C SER A 2 -7.92 15.75 50.49
N HIS A 3 -8.27 14.92 49.49
CA HIS A 3 -8.72 15.20 48.11
C HIS A 3 -7.67 15.85 47.19
N THR A 4 -7.73 15.45 45.90
CA THR A 4 -7.24 16.17 44.70
C THR A 4 -5.78 15.83 44.32
N THR A 5 -5.42 15.29 43.15
CA THR A 5 -6.08 15.15 41.85
C THR A 5 -5.36 14.06 41.05
N ALA A 6 -6.11 13.20 40.37
CA ALA A 6 -5.56 12.33 39.33
C ALA A 6 -5.30 13.17 38.06
N PRO A 7 -4.11 13.13 37.45
CA PRO A 7 -3.97 13.62 36.09
C PRO A 7 -4.54 12.57 35.12
N LEU A 8 -5.48 13.02 34.30
CA LEU A 8 -6.01 12.32 33.14
C LEU A 8 -4.86 11.81 32.24
N PRO A 9 -4.99 10.64 31.59
CA PRO A 9 -4.05 10.28 30.53
C PRO A 9 -4.18 11.30 29.42
N ARG A 10 -3.10 12.05 29.18
CA ARG A 10 -2.95 12.91 28.02
C ARG A 10 -3.07 11.98 26.81
N THR A 11 -4.17 12.08 26.06
CA THR A 11 -4.29 11.43 24.76
C THR A 11 -3.15 11.96 23.90
N GLU A 12 -2.06 11.19 23.82
CA GLU A 12 -0.97 11.45 22.90
C GLU A 12 -1.55 11.27 21.51
N GLN A 13 -2.01 12.39 20.95
CA GLN A 13 -2.38 12.48 19.55
C GLN A 13 -1.13 12.07 18.75
N PRO A 14 -1.17 11.00 17.94
CA PRO A 14 -0.01 10.59 17.19
C PRO A 14 0.43 11.73 16.27
N PRO A 15 1.73 11.85 15.99
CA PRO A 15 2.27 12.94 15.18
C PRO A 15 1.50 12.99 13.86
N ARG A 16 1.15 14.20 13.42
CA ARG A 16 0.52 14.42 12.11
C ARG A 16 1.53 14.03 11.04
N THR A 17 1.56 12.75 10.72
CA THR A 17 2.34 12.19 9.61
C THR A 17 1.95 12.97 8.35
N PRO A 18 2.90 13.37 7.48
CA PRO A 18 2.56 13.93 6.18
C PRO A 18 1.55 13.00 5.54
N ARG A 19 0.33 13.50 5.26
CA ARG A 19 -0.86 12.73 4.85
C ARG A 19 -0.46 11.54 4.00
N GLY A 20 -0.32 10.41 4.68
CA GLY A 20 0.27 9.22 4.11
C GLY A 20 -0.72 8.60 3.15
N VAL A 21 -0.30 7.52 2.49
CA VAL A 21 -1.28 6.71 1.77
C VAL A 21 -2.35 6.16 2.71
N SER A 22 -2.12 6.11 4.03
CA SER A 22 -3.05 5.69 5.07
C SER A 22 -4.41 6.38 4.98
N ASP A 23 -4.47 7.66 4.59
CA ASP A 23 -5.73 8.40 4.39
C ASP A 23 -6.56 7.87 3.21
N LEU A 24 -5.98 7.05 2.33
CA LEU A 24 -6.66 6.39 1.22
C LEU A 24 -7.30 5.06 1.65
N PHE A 25 -6.91 4.55 2.83
CA PHE A 25 -7.44 3.31 3.39
C PHE A 25 -8.47 3.62 4.46
N SER A 26 -9.56 2.85 4.47
CA SER A 26 -10.55 2.84 5.55
C SER A 26 -10.73 1.39 5.97
N ASP A 27 -10.62 1.11 7.27
CA ASP A 27 -10.74 -0.25 7.81
C ASP A 27 -9.75 -1.26 7.17
N GLY A 28 -8.56 -0.77 6.78
CA GLY A 28 -7.53 -1.59 6.12
C GLY A 28 -7.77 -1.86 4.63
N ARG A 29 -8.87 -1.36 4.04
CA ARG A 29 -9.14 -1.47 2.59
C ARG A 29 -8.99 -0.14 1.88
N LEU A 30 -8.50 -0.18 0.66
CA LEU A 30 -8.42 1.01 -0.18
C LEU A 30 -9.85 1.49 -0.49
N VAL A 31 -10.18 2.72 -0.12
CA VAL A 31 -11.52 3.28 -0.32
C VAL A 31 -11.75 3.62 -1.80
N ALA A 32 -10.72 4.17 -2.44
CA ALA A 32 -10.75 4.52 -3.85
C ALA A 32 -9.35 4.70 -4.41
N ILE A 33 -9.17 4.34 -5.69
CA ILE A 33 -7.94 4.64 -6.43
C ILE A 33 -7.83 6.15 -6.65
N PRO A 34 -6.77 6.82 -6.17
CA PRO A 34 -6.61 8.26 -6.34
C PRO A 34 -6.53 8.66 -7.81
N ARG A 35 -7.27 9.71 -8.19
CA ARG A 35 -7.18 10.31 -9.53
C ARG A 35 -5.87 11.06 -9.78
N LYS A 36 -5.28 11.65 -8.73
CA LYS A 36 -4.01 12.40 -8.84
C LYS A 36 -2.85 11.42 -9.01
N VAL A 37 -2.09 11.58 -10.10
CA VAL A 37 -0.93 10.73 -10.43
C VAL A 37 0.02 10.62 -9.23
N ALA A 38 0.45 11.73 -8.63
CA ALA A 38 1.36 11.70 -7.48
C ALA A 38 0.84 10.88 -6.28
N ARG A 39 -0.46 10.99 -5.94
CA ARG A 39 -1.04 10.18 -4.86
C ARG A 39 -1.17 8.71 -5.24
N ARG A 40 -1.51 8.42 -6.50
CA ARG A 40 -1.54 7.04 -7.00
C ARG A 40 -0.15 6.42 -6.98
N GLU A 41 0.89 7.15 -7.38
CA GLU A 41 2.27 6.68 -7.29
C GLU A 41 2.68 6.36 -5.85
N GLN A 42 2.34 7.23 -4.89
CA GLN A 42 2.57 6.96 -3.47
C GLN A 42 1.83 5.69 -3.01
N LEU A 43 0.54 5.55 -3.37
CA LEU A 43 -0.24 4.36 -3.06
C LEU A 43 0.41 3.11 -3.64
N LEU A 44 0.75 3.11 -4.92
CA LEU A 44 1.36 1.98 -5.61
C LEU A 44 2.70 1.62 -4.98
N ALA A 45 3.52 2.61 -4.59
CA ALA A 45 4.78 2.37 -3.89
C ALA A 45 4.53 1.65 -2.57
N HIS A 46 3.59 2.14 -1.77
CA HIS A 46 3.24 1.50 -0.51
C HIS A 46 2.71 0.08 -0.69
N LEU A 47 1.85 -0.15 -1.68
CA LEU A 47 1.36 -1.50 -2.01
C LEU A 47 2.50 -2.41 -2.42
N THR A 48 3.45 -1.90 -3.22
CA THR A 48 4.65 -2.65 -3.61
C THR A 48 5.49 -3.05 -2.42
N GLU A 49 5.78 -2.11 -1.51
CA GLU A 49 6.57 -2.37 -0.30
C GLU A 49 5.87 -3.33 0.67
N THR A 50 4.55 -3.25 0.78
CA THR A 50 3.77 -4.00 1.78
C THR A 50 3.41 -5.41 1.30
N LEU A 51 3.09 -5.58 0.02
CA LEU A 51 2.58 -6.84 -0.52
C LEU A 51 3.66 -7.68 -1.21
N PHE A 52 4.71 -7.06 -1.75
CA PHE A 52 5.68 -7.72 -2.62
C PHE A 52 7.11 -7.59 -2.09
N ALA A 53 7.76 -8.74 -1.90
CA ALA A 53 9.17 -8.82 -1.58
C ALA A 53 10.04 -8.56 -2.84
N PRO A 54 11.18 -7.86 -2.70
CA PRO A 54 12.08 -7.53 -3.81
C PRO A 54 12.77 -8.74 -4.45
N ASP A 55 12.98 -9.81 -3.67
CA ASP A 55 13.69 -11.03 -4.10
C ASP A 55 12.75 -12.24 -4.28
N ARG A 56 11.48 -11.99 -4.54
CA ARG A 56 10.48 -13.04 -4.76
C ARG A 56 9.77 -12.84 -6.10
N ASP A 57 9.67 -13.93 -6.86
CA ASP A 57 8.73 -14.02 -7.97
C ASP A 57 7.35 -14.42 -7.46
N TYR A 58 6.33 -13.79 -8.04
CA TYR A 58 4.94 -14.01 -7.74
C TYR A 58 4.23 -14.41 -9.02
N THR A 59 3.43 -15.46 -8.95
CA THR A 59 2.55 -15.83 -10.06
C THR A 59 1.40 -14.83 -10.18
N GLU A 60 0.77 -14.78 -11.36
CA GLU A 60 -0.46 -14.02 -11.56
C GLU A 60 -1.52 -14.20 -10.44
N PRO A 61 -1.90 -15.44 -10.06
CA PRO A 61 -2.88 -15.64 -8.99
C PRO A 61 -2.39 -15.13 -7.63
N GLU A 62 -1.10 -15.26 -7.29
CA GLU A 62 -0.57 -14.71 -6.03
C GLU A 62 -0.62 -13.19 -6.00
N VAL A 63 -0.28 -12.53 -7.11
CA VAL A 63 -0.42 -11.07 -7.24
C VAL A 63 -1.88 -10.66 -7.09
N ASN A 64 -2.79 -11.37 -7.75
CA ASN A 64 -4.21 -11.07 -7.67
C ASN A 64 -4.75 -11.25 -6.25
N ASP A 65 -4.33 -12.31 -5.55
CA ASP A 65 -4.73 -12.57 -4.16
C ASP A 65 -4.21 -11.50 -3.19
N ALA A 66 -2.92 -11.16 -3.29
CA ALA A 66 -2.32 -10.10 -2.49
C ALA A 66 -3.03 -8.75 -2.70
N LEU A 67 -3.35 -8.39 -3.95
CA LEU A 67 -4.07 -7.15 -4.25
C LEU A 67 -5.53 -7.19 -3.79
N ARG A 68 -6.18 -8.36 -3.82
CA ARG A 68 -7.57 -8.55 -3.35
C ARG A 68 -7.73 -8.28 -1.85
N THR A 69 -6.66 -8.46 -1.06
CA THR A 69 -6.67 -8.07 0.36
C THR A 69 -6.90 -6.57 0.55
N VAL A 70 -6.52 -5.76 -0.45
CA VAL A 70 -6.59 -4.30 -0.41
C VAL A 70 -7.81 -3.76 -1.16
N HIS A 71 -8.08 -4.26 -2.36
CA HIS A 71 -9.16 -3.78 -3.22
C HIS A 71 -9.65 -4.86 -4.19
N GLU A 72 -10.94 -4.86 -4.53
CA GLU A 72 -11.54 -5.83 -5.45
C GLU A 72 -11.00 -5.73 -6.89
N ASP A 73 -10.74 -4.51 -7.38
CA ASP A 73 -10.06 -4.24 -8.66
C ASP A 73 -8.55 -4.58 -8.65
N CYS A 74 -8.19 -5.81 -8.31
CA CYS A 74 -6.82 -6.31 -8.40
C CYS A 74 -6.24 -6.16 -9.81
N SER A 75 -7.06 -6.33 -10.85
CA SER A 75 -6.67 -6.15 -12.26
C SER A 75 -6.21 -4.73 -12.57
N ALA A 76 -6.91 -3.71 -12.06
CA ALA A 76 -6.56 -2.31 -12.28
C ALA A 76 -5.28 -1.96 -11.52
N LEU A 77 -5.17 -2.37 -10.26
CA LEU A 77 -3.97 -2.16 -9.43
C LEU A 77 -2.74 -2.80 -10.07
N ARG A 78 -2.86 -4.06 -10.51
CA ARG A 78 -1.79 -4.77 -11.21
C ARG A 78 -1.35 -4.02 -12.46
N ARG A 79 -2.28 -3.55 -13.29
CA ARG A 79 -1.97 -2.75 -14.48
C ARG A 79 -1.19 -1.49 -14.09
N TYR A 80 -1.63 -0.77 -13.06
CA TYR A 80 -0.93 0.43 -12.60
C TYR A 80 0.46 0.14 -12.04
N LEU A 81 0.64 -0.96 -11.30
CA LEU A 81 1.95 -1.39 -10.80
C LEU A 81 2.94 -1.66 -11.92
N ILE A 82 2.47 -2.27 -13.02
CA ILE A 82 3.30 -2.51 -14.22
C ILE A 82 3.56 -1.20 -14.96
N THR A 83 2.52 -0.41 -15.25
CA THR A 83 2.66 0.85 -16.00
C THR A 83 3.52 1.87 -15.28
N SER A 84 3.53 1.87 -13.94
CA SER A 84 4.42 2.71 -13.12
C SER A 84 5.82 2.15 -12.91
N GLY A 85 6.13 0.97 -13.46
CA GLY A 85 7.45 0.35 -13.37
C GLY A 85 7.81 -0.23 -12.00
N ARG A 86 6.82 -0.50 -11.14
CA ARG A 86 7.03 -1.10 -9.81
C ARG A 86 6.97 -2.63 -9.81
N LEU A 87 6.13 -3.20 -10.66
CA LEU A 87 6.13 -4.63 -10.96
C LEU A 87 6.58 -4.85 -12.40
N ALA A 88 7.51 -5.76 -12.59
CA ALA A 88 7.87 -6.26 -13.91
C ALA A 88 7.23 -7.63 -14.10
N ARG A 89 6.67 -7.87 -15.28
CA ARG A 89 6.18 -9.18 -15.71
C ARG A 89 7.29 -9.89 -16.49
N THR A 90 7.50 -11.19 -16.26
CA THR A 90 8.42 -12.00 -17.05
C THR A 90 7.94 -12.13 -18.50
N ARG A 91 8.87 -12.42 -19.43
CA ARG A 91 8.57 -12.50 -20.87
C ARG A 91 7.55 -13.60 -21.18
N ASP A 92 7.58 -14.69 -20.43
CA ASP A 92 6.62 -15.80 -20.48
C ASP A 92 5.24 -15.44 -19.93
N GLY A 93 5.10 -14.27 -19.30
CA GLY A 93 3.84 -13.75 -18.80
C GLY A 93 3.32 -14.44 -17.53
N GLY A 94 3.98 -15.48 -17.04
CA GLY A 94 3.54 -16.26 -15.88
C GLY A 94 3.89 -15.64 -14.52
N SER A 95 4.93 -14.82 -14.46
CA SER A 95 5.49 -14.34 -13.20
C SER A 95 5.65 -12.83 -13.16
N TYR A 96 5.56 -12.28 -11.96
CA TYR A 96 5.71 -10.89 -11.62
C TYR A 96 6.82 -10.77 -10.58
N ARG A 97 7.65 -9.76 -10.71
CA ARG A 97 8.68 -9.43 -9.73
C ARG A 97 8.61 -7.97 -9.39
N ARG A 98 8.88 -7.64 -8.14
CA ARG A 98 9.08 -6.27 -7.73
C ARG A 98 10.34 -5.72 -8.40
N VAL A 99 10.20 -4.53 -8.98
CA VAL A 99 11.31 -3.77 -9.52
C VAL A 99 11.93 -3.03 -8.36
N THR A 100 13.05 -3.55 -7.86
CA THR A 100 13.92 -2.78 -6.99
C THR A 100 14.64 -1.80 -7.88
N THR A 101 14.12 -0.57 -8.00
CA THR A 101 14.90 0.53 -8.56
C THR A 101 16.00 0.80 -7.53
N THR A 102 17.13 0.10 -7.66
CA THR A 102 18.38 0.47 -7.02
C THR A 102 18.65 1.91 -7.44
N ARG A 103 18.48 2.85 -6.50
CA ARG A 103 18.76 4.26 -6.72
C ARG A 103 19.97 4.66 -5.90
#